data_AF-A0A5C6NTL9-F1
#
_entry.id   AF-A0A5C6NTL9-F1
#
_cell.length_a   1.000
_cell.length_b   1.000
_cell.length_c   1.000
_cell.angle_alpha   90.00
_cell.angle_beta   90.00
_cell.angle_gamma   90.00
#
_symmetry.space_group_name_H-M   'P 1'
#
loop_
_entity.id
_entity.type
_entity.pdbx_description
1 polymer ?
#
loop_
_entity_poly.entity_id
_entity_poly.type
_entity_poly.pdbx_seq_one_letter_code
_entity_poly.pdbx_strand_id
1 'polypeptide(L)'
;MGNLLKVLTCTDLEQEPNFFLDFENARPTDAEREVWEQVDVVLKDAKGILDELQAYKGAGVEIREAIQNPNDEALQEQAWAAVVPLVGKLKKFYEFSQRLGIHPPVLRLRSPLRLLIDCWAAKVNRGGTGVNPGLHKRSGSPLSRALLHVLLCALTSITPQNPVFCSPLTRLWSFVLTEAALRSLLGALTSEAYDNTTQHLEREQALAKQFAEILHFTLRFDELKMTTPAIQNDFSYYRRTLSRMRINNLPAEGENEVNNELANRISLFYADATPMLKTLSDGTTKFVSENKNLPIENTTDCLSTMATVCKVMLETPEYRSRFTSEETVPFCLRVMVGVIILYDYVHPVGAFAKSSKIDMKGCIKVLKDQPPNSVEGLLNALRYTTKHLNDESTNKTIKSMLQ
;
A
#
# COMPACT_ATOMS: atom_id res chain seq x y z
N MET A 1 19.78 12.85 -37.47
CA MET A 1 21.23 12.57 -37.37
C MET A 1 21.77 12.45 -35.93
N GLY A 2 20.92 12.26 -34.90
CA GLY A 2 21.36 12.08 -33.50
C GLY A 2 21.75 10.65 -33.11
N ASN A 3 21.47 9.64 -33.94
CA ASN A 3 21.76 8.23 -33.61
C ASN A 3 23.20 7.78 -33.92
N LEU A 4 23.95 8.52 -34.74
CA LEU A 4 25.33 8.14 -35.11
C LEU A 4 26.40 8.70 -34.16
N LEU A 5 26.06 9.68 -33.31
CA LEU A 5 26.95 10.19 -32.27
C LEU A 5 26.96 9.32 -31.00
N LYS A 6 25.98 8.41 -30.81
CA LYS A 6 25.96 7.44 -29.70
C LYS A 6 27.06 6.36 -29.79
N VAL A 7 27.69 6.19 -30.95
CA VAL A 7 28.67 5.12 -31.19
C VAL A 7 30.12 5.62 -31.06
N LEU A 8 30.36 6.94 -31.05
CA LEU A 8 31.71 7.51 -31.18
C LEU A 8 32.25 8.21 -29.93
N THR A 9 31.51 8.27 -28.82
CA THR A 9 32.03 8.74 -27.52
C THR A 9 32.10 7.60 -26.51
N CYS A 10 33.17 6.82 -26.64
CA CYS A 10 34.05 6.33 -25.57
C CYS A 10 33.46 5.96 -24.17
N THR A 11 33.81 4.72 -23.81
CA THR A 11 34.49 4.28 -22.57
C THR A 11 33.71 4.26 -21.25
N ASP A 12 33.40 3.04 -20.80
CA ASP A 12 33.60 2.52 -19.44
C ASP A 12 33.21 3.44 -18.27
N LEU A 13 31.97 3.93 -18.30
CA LEU A 13 31.24 4.30 -17.09
C LEU A 13 29.99 3.42 -17.05
N GLU A 14 29.83 2.68 -15.96
CA GLU A 14 28.65 1.88 -15.63
C GLU A 14 27.39 2.68 -16.00
N GLN A 15 26.66 2.21 -17.01
CA GLN A 15 25.58 2.96 -17.64
C GLN A 15 24.45 3.16 -16.63
N GLU A 16 24.38 4.33 -15.99
CA GLU A 16 23.17 4.78 -15.32
C GLU A 16 22.01 4.70 -16.33
N PRO A 17 20.83 4.20 -15.92
CA PRO A 17 19.69 4.01 -16.81
C PRO A 17 19.31 5.34 -17.47
N ASN A 18 19.53 5.42 -18.78
CA ASN A 18 19.36 6.64 -19.56
C ASN A 18 17.93 6.75 -20.13
N PHE A 19 16.93 6.46 -19.29
CA PHE A 19 15.51 6.45 -19.67
C PHE A 19 14.64 7.25 -18.69
N PHE A 20 13.49 7.70 -19.17
CA PHE A 20 12.56 8.56 -18.46
C PHE A 20 11.26 7.81 -18.16
N LEU A 21 10.83 7.80 -16.90
CA LEU A 21 9.51 7.28 -16.51
C LEU A 21 8.48 8.41 -16.58
N ASP A 22 7.49 8.27 -17.46
CA ASP A 22 6.41 9.25 -17.60
C ASP A 22 5.34 9.06 -16.51
N PHE A 23 5.59 9.65 -15.34
CA PHE A 23 4.63 9.66 -14.25
C PHE A 23 3.38 10.50 -14.55
N GLU A 24 3.40 11.40 -15.54
CA GLU A 24 2.25 12.24 -15.86
C GLU A 24 1.25 11.50 -16.76
N ASN A 25 1.72 10.84 -17.84
CA ASN A 25 0.84 10.36 -18.91
C ASN A 25 0.89 8.85 -19.21
N ALA A 26 1.64 8.03 -18.47
CA ALA A 26 1.69 6.59 -18.71
C ALA A 26 0.29 5.94 -18.72
N ARG A 27 0.03 5.09 -19.73
CA ARG A 27 -1.22 4.35 -19.92
C ARG A 27 -0.94 2.85 -19.96
N PRO A 28 -1.84 2.02 -19.41
CA PRO A 28 -1.62 0.57 -19.37
C PRO A 28 -1.65 -0.02 -20.78
N THR A 29 -0.69 -0.90 -21.04
CA THR A 29 -0.74 -1.84 -22.16
C THR A 29 -1.75 -2.95 -21.90
N ASP A 30 -2.11 -3.73 -22.93
CA ASP A 30 -3.07 -4.82 -22.77
C ASP A 30 -2.56 -5.95 -21.85
N ALA A 31 -1.23 -6.12 -21.74
CA ALA A 31 -0.61 -7.04 -20.80
C ALA A 31 -0.72 -6.55 -19.34
N GLU A 32 -0.64 -5.24 -19.12
CA GLU A 32 -0.70 -4.65 -17.78
C GLU A 32 -2.14 -4.48 -17.27
N ARG A 33 -3.13 -4.45 -18.18
CA ARG A 33 -4.51 -4.01 -17.89
C ARG A 33 -5.15 -4.71 -16.70
N GLU A 34 -4.97 -6.02 -16.58
CA GLU A 34 -5.57 -6.80 -15.49
C GLU A 34 -5.03 -6.35 -14.12
N VAL A 35 -3.70 -6.30 -13.97
CA VAL A 35 -3.06 -5.86 -12.73
C VAL A 35 -3.35 -4.38 -12.48
N TRP A 36 -3.33 -3.58 -13.54
CA TRP A 36 -3.58 -2.15 -13.47
C TRP A 36 -4.99 -1.84 -12.94
N GLU A 37 -6.02 -2.51 -13.44
CA GLU A 37 -7.40 -2.30 -12.99
C GLU A 37 -7.59 -2.71 -11.53
N GLN A 38 -6.95 -3.79 -11.08
CA GLN A 38 -7.00 -4.21 -9.67
C GLN A 38 -6.41 -3.15 -8.73
N VAL A 39 -5.26 -2.59 -9.11
CA VAL A 39 -4.52 -1.61 -8.31
C VAL A 39 -5.19 -0.22 -8.37
N ASP A 40 -5.74 0.16 -9.52
CA ASP A 40 -6.40 1.45 -9.74
C ASP A 40 -7.61 1.64 -8.81
N VAL A 41 -8.35 0.56 -8.51
CA VAL A 41 -9.44 0.59 -7.51
C VAL A 41 -8.91 0.99 -6.14
N VAL A 42 -7.75 0.45 -5.72
CA VAL A 42 -7.15 0.78 -4.43
C VAL A 42 -6.61 2.22 -4.42
N LEU A 43 -5.98 2.66 -5.51
CA LEU A 43 -5.43 4.01 -5.65
C LEU A 43 -6.52 5.11 -5.70
N LYS A 44 -7.68 4.82 -6.29
CA LYS A 44 -8.84 5.72 -6.24
C LYS A 44 -9.34 5.95 -4.82
N ASP A 45 -9.41 4.88 -4.02
CA ASP A 45 -9.77 4.97 -2.61
C ASP A 45 -8.71 5.72 -1.77
N ALA A 46 -7.43 5.61 -2.15
CA ALA A 46 -6.30 6.24 -1.46
C ALA A 46 -6.43 7.76 -1.32
N LYS A 47 -6.97 8.44 -2.35
CA LYS A 47 -7.18 9.90 -2.32
C LYS A 47 -8.15 10.29 -1.20
N GLY A 48 -9.29 9.59 -1.10
CA GLY A 48 -10.26 9.84 -0.03
C GLY A 48 -9.72 9.56 1.37
N ILE A 49 -8.80 8.58 1.51
CA ILE A 49 -8.12 8.30 2.78
C ILE A 49 -7.23 9.48 3.20
N LEU A 50 -6.47 10.06 2.27
CA LEU A 50 -5.64 11.23 2.56
C LEU A 50 -6.48 12.46 2.92
N ASP A 51 -7.57 12.71 2.20
CA ASP A 51 -8.47 13.83 2.47
C ASP A 51 -9.10 13.71 3.87
N GLU A 52 -9.50 12.50 4.26
CA GLU A 52 -10.06 12.24 5.59
C GLU A 52 -9.04 12.40 6.72
N LEU A 53 -7.78 12.02 6.49
CA LEU A 53 -6.69 12.19 7.44
C LEU A 53 -6.30 13.66 7.57
N GLN A 54 -6.24 14.39 6.47
CA GLN A 54 -5.95 15.83 6.47
C GLN A 54 -7.04 16.62 7.21
N ALA A 55 -8.30 16.17 7.13
CA ALA A 55 -9.41 16.75 7.87
C ALA A 55 -9.54 16.24 9.34
N TYR A 56 -8.59 15.45 9.84
CA TYR A 56 -8.63 14.88 11.19
C TYR A 56 -8.27 15.92 12.25
N LYS A 57 -9.28 16.48 12.93
CA LYS A 57 -9.09 17.49 13.98
C LYS A 57 -8.78 16.91 15.37
N GLY A 58 -9.19 15.67 15.61
CA GLY A 58 -9.13 15.02 16.91
C GLY A 58 -10.23 15.48 17.89
N ALA A 59 -10.37 14.77 19.01
CA ALA A 59 -11.33 15.06 20.08
C ALA A 59 -10.65 15.52 21.39
N GLY A 60 -9.49 16.16 21.28
CA GLY A 60 -8.63 16.46 22.43
C GLY A 60 -9.18 17.48 23.44
N VAL A 61 -10.17 18.32 23.06
CA VAL A 61 -10.81 19.27 23.99
C VAL A 61 -11.82 18.52 24.85
N GLU A 62 -12.74 17.82 24.20
CA GLU A 62 -13.80 17.04 24.81
C GLU A 62 -13.22 15.95 25.72
N ILE A 63 -12.16 15.25 25.27
CA ILE A 63 -11.46 14.24 26.08
C ILE A 63 -10.85 14.85 27.34
N ARG A 64 -10.26 16.06 27.26
CA ARG A 64 -9.65 16.71 28.44
C ARG A 64 -10.71 17.13 29.45
N GLU A 65 -11.81 17.70 29.00
CA GLU A 65 -12.92 18.13 29.86
C GLU A 65 -13.57 16.92 30.57
N ALA A 66 -13.77 15.82 29.85
CA ALA A 66 -14.26 14.57 30.42
C ALA A 66 -13.29 13.95 31.44
N ILE A 67 -11.97 14.02 31.20
CA ILE A 67 -10.97 13.50 32.16
C ILE A 67 -10.91 14.38 33.43
N GLN A 68 -11.06 15.70 33.29
CA GLN A 68 -11.05 16.64 34.42
C GLN A 68 -12.29 16.50 35.30
N ASN A 69 -13.44 16.16 34.72
CA ASN A 69 -14.73 16.05 35.40
C ASN A 69 -15.30 14.62 35.24
N PRO A 70 -14.71 13.60 35.90
CA PRO A 70 -15.07 12.21 35.68
C PRO A 70 -16.49 11.83 36.15
N ASN A 71 -17.10 12.63 37.03
CA ASN A 71 -18.45 12.41 37.55
C ASN A 71 -19.54 13.11 36.73
N ASP A 72 -19.16 13.93 35.74
CA ASP A 72 -20.11 14.63 34.87
C ASP A 72 -20.43 13.74 33.66
N GLU A 73 -21.62 13.11 33.68
CA GLU A 73 -22.06 12.19 32.64
C GLU A 73 -22.23 12.88 31.27
N ALA A 74 -22.64 14.16 31.24
CA ALA A 74 -22.83 14.90 30.00
C ALA A 74 -21.50 15.11 29.26
N LEU A 75 -20.43 15.42 30.01
CA LEU A 75 -19.08 15.54 29.45
C LEU A 75 -18.52 14.19 28.99
N GLN A 76 -18.81 13.09 29.70
CA GLN A 76 -18.41 11.75 29.25
C GLN A 76 -19.10 11.38 27.92
N GLU A 77 -20.41 11.66 27.81
CA GLU A 77 -21.19 11.38 26.60
C GLU A 77 -20.72 12.24 25.43
N GLN A 78 -20.43 13.53 25.65
CA GLN A 78 -19.90 14.43 24.63
C GLN A 78 -18.54 13.96 24.10
N ALA A 79 -17.62 13.58 24.99
CA ALA A 79 -16.32 13.03 24.58
C ALA A 79 -16.46 11.72 23.82
N TRP A 80 -17.40 10.86 24.22
CA TRP A 80 -17.69 9.61 23.53
C TRP A 80 -18.27 9.85 22.12
N ALA A 81 -19.27 10.73 22.01
CA ALA A 81 -19.89 11.10 20.74
C ALA A 81 -18.89 11.73 19.76
N ALA A 82 -17.91 12.48 20.26
CA ALA A 82 -16.83 13.04 19.45
C ALA A 82 -15.79 11.99 19.01
N VAL A 83 -15.39 11.07 19.89
CA VAL A 83 -14.30 10.12 19.61
C VAL A 83 -14.74 8.94 18.73
N VAL A 84 -15.99 8.47 18.85
CA VAL A 84 -16.50 7.31 18.09
C VAL A 84 -16.34 7.46 16.56
N PRO A 85 -16.79 8.56 15.91
CA PRO A 85 -16.63 8.72 14.47
C PRO A 85 -15.15 8.82 14.06
N LEU A 86 -14.30 9.42 14.90
CA LEU A 86 -12.86 9.51 14.65
C LEU A 86 -12.20 8.14 14.67
N VAL A 87 -12.56 7.28 15.63
CA VAL A 87 -12.08 5.90 15.70
C VAL A 87 -12.57 5.07 14.50
N GLY A 88 -13.78 5.36 14.00
CA GLY A 88 -14.25 4.80 12.73
C GLY A 88 -13.31 5.11 11.56
N LYS A 89 -12.83 6.37 11.45
CA LYS A 89 -11.80 6.73 10.46
C LYS A 89 -10.48 6.00 10.71
N LEU A 90 -10.01 5.93 11.97
CA LEU A 90 -8.76 5.24 12.31
C LEU A 90 -8.80 3.75 11.95
N LYS A 91 -9.95 3.10 12.15
CA LYS A 91 -10.22 1.72 11.71
C LYS A 91 -10.17 1.62 10.19
N LYS A 92 -10.84 2.52 9.47
CA LYS A 92 -10.84 2.57 8.00
C LYS A 92 -9.43 2.70 7.42
N PHE A 93 -8.59 3.56 8.00
CA PHE A 93 -7.20 3.73 7.56
C PHE A 93 -6.36 2.45 7.79
N TYR A 94 -6.54 1.79 8.93
CA TYR A 94 -5.89 0.50 9.21
C TYR A 94 -6.36 -0.59 8.23
N GLU A 95 -7.66 -0.69 7.96
CA GLU A 95 -8.19 -1.66 7.00
C GLU A 95 -7.69 -1.38 5.58
N PHE A 96 -7.53 -0.10 5.22
CA PHE A 96 -6.91 0.30 3.96
C PHE A 96 -5.44 -0.13 3.88
N SER A 97 -4.67 -0.04 4.97
CA SER A 97 -3.29 -0.53 4.98
C SER A 97 -3.20 -2.04 4.69
N GLN A 98 -4.20 -2.82 5.14
CA GLN A 98 -4.28 -4.25 4.81
C GLN A 98 -4.58 -4.49 3.32
N ARG A 99 -5.33 -3.60 2.64
CA ARG A 99 -5.56 -3.68 1.19
C ARG A 99 -4.31 -3.33 0.38
N LEU A 100 -3.47 -2.43 0.90
CA LEU A 100 -2.18 -2.07 0.30
C LEU A 100 -1.12 -3.17 0.49
N GLY A 101 -0.99 -3.70 1.71
CA GLY A 101 0.00 -4.72 2.07
C GLY A 101 -0.43 -6.17 1.78
N ILE A 102 0.47 -7.14 1.97
CA ILE A 102 0.28 -8.57 1.62
C ILE A 102 -0.56 -9.35 2.65
N HIS A 103 -1.36 -8.66 3.45
CA HIS A 103 -2.27 -9.34 4.37
C HIS A 103 -3.61 -9.51 3.65
N PRO A 104 -4.00 -10.74 3.25
CA PRO A 104 -5.35 -10.93 2.74
C PRO A 104 -6.32 -10.36 3.78
N PRO A 105 -7.39 -9.66 3.35
CA PRO A 105 -8.37 -9.14 4.28
C PRO A 105 -8.79 -10.27 5.23
N VAL A 106 -8.84 -9.98 6.53
CA VAL A 106 -9.12 -10.94 7.63
C VAL A 106 -10.51 -11.61 7.51
N LEU A 107 -11.23 -11.39 6.42
CA LEU A 107 -12.31 -12.25 5.96
C LEU A 107 -11.71 -13.58 5.47
N ARG A 108 -11.43 -14.48 6.43
CA ARG A 108 -11.52 -15.92 6.17
C ARG A 108 -12.95 -16.18 5.69
N LEU A 109 -13.20 -16.05 4.39
CA LEU A 109 -14.29 -16.78 3.78
C LEU A 109 -14.04 -18.24 4.19
N ARG A 110 -14.95 -18.77 5.01
CA ARG A 110 -14.94 -20.18 5.38
C ARG A 110 -14.70 -20.95 4.08
N SER A 111 -13.82 -21.94 4.15
CA SER A 111 -13.34 -22.79 3.05
C SER A 111 -14.39 -23.18 1.98
N PRO A 112 -15.70 -23.31 2.24
CA PRO A 112 -16.67 -23.59 1.18
C PRO A 112 -16.84 -22.48 0.15
N LEU A 113 -16.78 -21.19 0.54
CA LEU A 113 -17.08 -20.09 -0.41
C LEU A 113 -15.97 -19.90 -1.43
N ARG A 114 -14.71 -20.07 -1.02
CA ARG A 114 -13.55 -20.01 -1.90
C ARG A 114 -13.55 -21.16 -2.91
N LEU A 115 -13.84 -22.38 -2.45
CA LEU A 115 -14.02 -23.55 -3.34
C LEU A 115 -15.16 -23.37 -4.35
N LEU A 116 -16.26 -22.70 -3.95
CA LEU A 116 -17.37 -22.41 -4.85
C LEU A 116 -17.01 -21.36 -5.91
N ILE A 117 -16.23 -20.34 -5.54
CA ILE A 117 -15.72 -19.31 -6.46
C ILE A 117 -14.72 -19.91 -7.45
N ASP A 118 -13.77 -20.73 -6.97
CA ASP A 118 -12.78 -21.40 -7.81
C ASP A 118 -13.44 -22.40 -8.78
N CYS A 119 -14.45 -23.15 -8.31
CA CYS A 119 -15.26 -24.02 -9.17
C CYS A 119 -16.08 -23.24 -10.21
N TRP A 120 -16.58 -22.05 -9.86
CA TRP A 120 -17.33 -21.21 -10.80
C TRP A 120 -16.40 -20.62 -11.87
N ALA A 121 -15.26 -20.06 -11.47
CA ALA A 121 -14.24 -19.53 -12.39
C ALA A 121 -13.71 -20.62 -13.35
N ALA A 122 -13.45 -21.83 -12.83
CA ALA A 122 -13.04 -22.98 -13.64
C ALA A 122 -14.13 -23.47 -14.61
N LYS A 123 -15.41 -23.24 -14.30
CA LYS A 123 -16.55 -23.60 -15.16
C LYS A 123 -16.82 -22.55 -16.25
N VAL A 124 -16.62 -21.28 -15.94
CA VAL A 124 -16.70 -20.17 -16.91
C VAL A 124 -15.58 -20.25 -17.94
N ASN A 125 -14.34 -20.55 -17.53
CA ASN A 125 -13.20 -20.69 -18.46
C ASN A 125 -13.24 -21.95 -19.35
N ARG A 126 -14.10 -22.94 -19.06
CA ARG A 126 -14.19 -24.19 -19.84
C ARG A 126 -15.38 -24.26 -20.79
N GLY A 127 -16.07 -23.14 -21.07
CA GLY A 127 -17.08 -23.05 -22.13
C GLY A 127 -18.13 -24.18 -22.17
N GLY A 128 -18.44 -24.78 -21.02
CA GLY A 128 -19.10 -26.08 -20.95
C GLY A 128 -20.49 -26.00 -20.32
N THR A 129 -21.52 -25.95 -21.16
CA THR A 129 -22.91 -26.20 -20.78
C THR A 129 -23.10 -27.69 -20.46
N GLY A 130 -22.76 -28.08 -19.22
CA GLY A 130 -22.94 -29.45 -18.74
C GLY A 130 -23.19 -29.48 -17.25
N VAL A 131 -24.39 -29.91 -16.85
CA VAL A 131 -24.76 -30.20 -15.46
C VAL A 131 -24.39 -31.66 -15.20
N ASN A 132 -23.48 -31.91 -14.25
CA ASN A 132 -23.12 -33.27 -13.84
C ASN A 132 -23.86 -33.61 -12.53
N PRO A 133 -24.83 -34.55 -12.52
CA PRO A 133 -25.66 -34.84 -11.35
C PRO A 133 -24.95 -35.83 -10.42
N GLY A 134 -23.98 -35.34 -9.64
CA GLY A 134 -23.13 -36.20 -8.79
C GLY A 134 -22.84 -35.69 -7.38
N LEU A 135 -23.48 -34.62 -6.92
CA LEU A 135 -23.21 -33.98 -5.61
C LEU A 135 -24.40 -34.05 -4.65
N HIS A 136 -25.09 -35.20 -4.62
CA HIS A 136 -26.10 -35.51 -3.60
C HIS A 136 -25.59 -36.57 -2.63
N LYS A 137 -24.56 -36.25 -1.83
CA LYS A 137 -24.27 -36.98 -0.57
C LYS A 137 -23.20 -36.25 0.24
N ARG A 138 -23.60 -35.24 0.99
CA ARG A 138 -23.00 -34.88 2.30
C ARG A 138 -23.99 -34.06 3.10
N SER A 139 -24.14 -34.45 4.36
CA SER A 139 -25.09 -33.99 5.37
C SER A 139 -24.91 -32.51 5.71
N GLY A 140 -25.98 -31.72 5.56
CA GLY A 140 -26.07 -30.33 5.99
C GLY A 140 -27.53 -29.93 6.21
N SER A 141 -27.78 -29.06 7.19
CA SER A 141 -29.12 -28.63 7.61
C SER A 141 -29.92 -27.97 6.47
N PRO A 142 -31.27 -28.04 6.49
CA PRO A 142 -32.14 -27.60 5.40
C PRO A 142 -31.99 -26.11 5.03
N LEU A 143 -31.63 -25.24 5.99
CA LEU A 143 -31.33 -23.81 5.76
C LEU A 143 -30.10 -23.59 4.86
N SER A 144 -29.08 -24.44 4.98
CA SER A 144 -27.86 -24.35 4.16
C SER A 144 -28.12 -24.76 2.71
N ARG A 145 -29.02 -25.72 2.49
CA ARG A 145 -29.45 -26.13 1.15
C ARG A 145 -30.29 -25.06 0.45
N ALA A 146 -31.17 -24.38 1.18
CA ALA A 146 -31.99 -23.30 0.62
C ALA A 146 -31.12 -22.10 0.18
N LEU A 147 -30.15 -21.69 1.01
CA LEU A 147 -29.18 -20.64 0.67
C LEU A 147 -28.30 -21.03 -0.53
N LEU A 148 -27.84 -22.29 -0.59
CA LEU A 148 -27.07 -22.80 -1.72
C LEU A 148 -27.90 -22.82 -3.01
N HIS A 149 -29.18 -23.18 -2.93
CA HIS A 149 -30.09 -23.19 -4.08
C HIS A 149 -30.42 -21.78 -4.57
N VAL A 150 -30.60 -20.82 -3.66
CA VAL A 150 -30.81 -19.40 -4.00
C VAL A 150 -29.55 -18.81 -4.65
N LEU A 151 -28.34 -19.12 -4.14
CA LEU A 151 -27.08 -18.69 -4.76
C LEU A 151 -26.86 -19.35 -6.14
N LEU A 152 -27.16 -20.65 -6.28
CA LEU A 152 -27.07 -21.35 -7.57
C LEU A 152 -28.07 -20.81 -8.59
N CYS A 153 -29.32 -20.53 -8.19
CA CYS A 153 -30.34 -19.93 -9.06
C CYS A 153 -29.99 -18.47 -9.46
N ALA A 154 -29.38 -17.70 -8.56
CA ALA A 154 -28.87 -16.36 -8.87
C ALA A 154 -27.71 -16.40 -9.88
N LEU A 155 -26.85 -17.43 -9.79
CA LEU A 155 -25.72 -17.62 -10.71
C LEU A 155 -26.10 -18.21 -12.07
N THR A 156 -27.19 -18.99 -12.18
CA THR A 156 -27.67 -19.54 -13.45
C THR A 156 -28.54 -18.58 -14.27
N SER A 157 -28.99 -17.47 -13.67
CA SER A 157 -29.85 -16.48 -14.36
C SER A 157 -29.07 -15.42 -15.16
N ILE A 158 -27.73 -15.45 -15.11
CA ILE A 158 -26.88 -14.56 -15.89
C ILE A 158 -26.66 -15.20 -17.27
N THR A 159 -27.56 -14.88 -18.21
CA THR A 159 -27.37 -15.17 -19.64
C THR A 159 -26.68 -13.99 -20.34
N PRO A 160 -25.93 -14.21 -21.44
CA PRO A 160 -25.00 -13.21 -21.98
C PRO A 160 -25.64 -12.11 -22.84
N GLN A 161 -26.95 -11.84 -22.69
CA GLN A 161 -27.69 -11.00 -23.65
C GLN A 161 -28.33 -9.72 -23.10
N ASN A 162 -27.96 -9.22 -21.91
CA ASN A 162 -28.42 -7.89 -21.46
C ASN A 162 -27.34 -7.13 -20.65
N PRO A 163 -26.88 -5.95 -21.09
CA PRO A 163 -25.75 -5.24 -20.48
C PRO A 163 -26.13 -4.32 -19.30
N VAL A 164 -27.33 -4.45 -18.70
CA VAL A 164 -27.86 -3.42 -17.78
C VAL A 164 -27.78 -3.80 -16.29
N PHE A 165 -27.33 -5.01 -15.91
CA PHE A 165 -27.22 -5.39 -14.50
C PHE A 165 -25.76 -5.40 -14.00
N CYS A 166 -25.25 -4.22 -13.67
CA CYS A 166 -24.09 -4.07 -12.79
C CYS A 166 -24.50 -4.50 -11.37
N SER A 167 -24.42 -5.80 -11.09
CA SER A 167 -24.92 -6.37 -9.83
C SER A 167 -23.97 -6.12 -8.63
N PRO A 168 -24.46 -6.17 -7.38
CA PRO A 168 -23.63 -6.16 -6.17
C PRO A 168 -22.61 -7.30 -6.11
N LEU A 169 -22.81 -8.38 -6.88
CA LEU A 169 -21.95 -9.56 -6.90
C LEU A 169 -20.61 -9.30 -7.59
N THR A 170 -20.53 -8.42 -8.59
CA THR A 170 -19.25 -8.00 -9.19
C THR A 170 -18.44 -7.17 -8.21
N ARG A 171 -19.10 -6.30 -7.42
CA ARG A 171 -18.43 -5.59 -6.31
C ARG A 171 -17.95 -6.55 -5.22
N LEU A 172 -18.75 -7.56 -4.87
CA LEU A 172 -18.33 -8.65 -3.97
C LEU A 172 -17.17 -9.48 -4.56
N TRP A 173 -17.11 -9.66 -5.88
CA TRP A 173 -16.01 -10.35 -6.55
C TRP A 173 -14.71 -9.53 -6.51
N SER A 174 -14.76 -8.23 -6.82
CA SER A 174 -13.63 -7.31 -6.62
C SER A 174 -13.20 -7.21 -5.15
N PHE A 175 -14.13 -7.36 -4.21
CA PHE A 175 -13.86 -7.31 -2.77
C PHE A 175 -13.27 -8.62 -2.20
N VAL A 176 -13.54 -9.76 -2.86
CA VAL A 176 -13.10 -11.10 -2.42
C VAL A 176 -11.81 -11.55 -3.11
N LEU A 177 -11.47 -10.96 -4.27
CA LEU A 177 -10.33 -11.39 -5.09
C LEU A 177 -9.20 -10.36 -5.25
N THR A 178 -9.21 -9.23 -4.54
CA THR A 178 -8.00 -8.39 -4.46
C THR A 178 -6.92 -9.15 -3.69
N GLU A 179 -6.10 -9.89 -4.42
CA GLU A 179 -4.70 -10.06 -4.01
C GLU A 179 -4.13 -8.67 -3.71
N ALA A 180 -3.33 -8.58 -2.65
CA ALA A 180 -2.78 -7.31 -2.19
C ALA A 180 -2.15 -6.51 -3.34
N ALA A 181 -2.54 -5.24 -3.50
CA ALA A 181 -2.12 -4.41 -4.64
C ALA A 181 -0.59 -4.43 -4.84
N LEU A 182 0.16 -4.35 -3.73
CA LEU A 182 1.63 -4.45 -3.74
C LEU A 182 2.11 -5.80 -4.29
N ARG A 183 1.49 -6.91 -3.91
CA ARG A 183 1.90 -8.25 -4.34
C ARG A 183 1.69 -8.43 -5.85
N SER A 184 0.53 -8.01 -6.37
CA SER A 184 0.24 -8.10 -7.80
C SER A 184 1.22 -7.26 -8.62
N LEU A 185 1.52 -6.03 -8.15
CA LEU A 185 2.51 -5.16 -8.80
C LEU A 185 3.91 -5.77 -8.78
N LEU A 186 4.39 -6.22 -7.62
CA LEU A 186 5.72 -6.83 -7.52
C LEU A 186 5.79 -8.11 -8.38
N GLY A 187 4.74 -8.93 -8.39
CA GLY A 187 4.68 -10.12 -9.23
C GLY A 187 4.83 -9.81 -10.72
N ALA A 188 4.18 -8.76 -11.22
CA ALA A 188 4.32 -8.31 -12.60
C ALA A 188 5.70 -7.68 -12.86
N LEU A 189 6.10 -6.73 -12.01
CA LEU A 189 7.33 -5.93 -12.13
C LEU A 189 8.63 -6.73 -11.92
N THR A 190 8.57 -7.93 -11.32
CA THR A 190 9.74 -8.77 -11.06
C THR A 190 9.68 -10.12 -11.75
N SER A 191 8.80 -10.28 -12.75
CA SER A 191 8.68 -11.51 -13.53
C SER A 191 9.96 -11.79 -14.34
N GLU A 192 10.30 -13.06 -14.54
CA GLU A 192 11.49 -13.49 -15.30
C GLU A 192 11.36 -13.27 -16.82
N ALA A 193 10.41 -12.45 -17.26
CA ALA A 193 10.14 -12.23 -18.67
C ALA A 193 11.28 -11.53 -19.42
N TYR A 194 12.21 -10.88 -18.70
CA TYR A 194 13.28 -10.07 -19.27
C TYR A 194 14.60 -10.18 -18.51
N ASP A 195 15.71 -10.16 -19.26
CA ASP A 195 17.08 -10.23 -18.72
C ASP A 195 17.55 -8.93 -18.04
N ASN A 196 16.84 -7.79 -18.25
CA ASN A 196 17.25 -6.48 -17.73
C ASN A 196 16.06 -5.69 -17.16
N THR A 197 16.14 -5.35 -15.87
CA THR A 197 15.15 -4.57 -15.12
C THR A 197 14.84 -3.20 -15.74
N THR A 198 15.83 -2.57 -16.38
CA THR A 198 15.64 -1.30 -17.08
C THR A 198 14.63 -1.43 -18.22
N GLN A 199 14.75 -2.49 -19.03
CA GLN A 199 13.83 -2.75 -20.14
C GLN A 199 12.43 -3.13 -19.64
N HIS A 200 12.36 -3.79 -18.48
CA HIS A 200 11.10 -4.13 -17.85
C HIS A 200 10.32 -2.88 -17.45
N LEU A 201 10.97 -1.95 -16.74
CA LEU A 201 10.36 -0.67 -16.33
C LEU A 201 10.05 0.26 -17.52
N GLU A 202 10.83 0.21 -18.60
CA GLU A 202 10.52 0.94 -19.84
C GLU A 202 9.25 0.43 -20.54
N ARG A 203 8.96 -0.87 -20.43
CA ARG A 203 7.77 -1.50 -21.02
C ARG A 203 6.55 -1.39 -20.12
N GLU A 204 6.72 -1.66 -18.82
CA GLU A 204 5.64 -1.66 -17.82
C GLU A 204 5.53 -0.30 -17.11
N GLN A 205 5.47 0.78 -17.89
CA GLN A 205 5.45 2.14 -17.34
C GLN A 205 4.20 2.41 -16.50
N ALA A 206 3.06 1.79 -16.82
CA ALA A 206 1.82 2.03 -16.12
C ALA A 206 1.83 1.36 -14.74
N LEU A 207 2.36 0.13 -14.65
CA LEU A 207 2.54 -0.55 -13.36
C LEU A 207 3.62 0.11 -12.51
N ALA A 208 4.73 0.54 -13.13
CA ALA A 208 5.76 1.32 -12.45
C ALA A 208 5.21 2.64 -11.88
N LYS A 209 4.35 3.33 -12.64
CA LYS A 209 3.63 4.52 -12.17
C LYS A 209 2.70 4.19 -10.99
N GLN A 210 1.90 3.13 -11.07
CA GLN A 210 1.03 2.75 -9.96
C GLN A 210 1.80 2.38 -8.69
N PHE A 211 2.94 1.70 -8.83
CA PHE A 211 3.80 1.41 -7.70
C PHE A 211 4.37 2.70 -7.07
N ALA A 212 4.78 3.65 -7.91
CA ALA A 212 5.17 4.99 -7.47
C ALA A 212 4.01 5.75 -6.78
N GLU A 213 2.77 5.64 -7.27
CA GLU A 213 1.58 6.25 -6.64
C GLU A 213 1.27 5.63 -5.27
N ILE A 214 1.46 4.32 -5.09
CA ILE A 214 1.35 3.66 -3.78
C ILE A 214 2.38 4.23 -2.80
N LEU A 215 3.64 4.36 -3.22
CA LEU A 215 4.71 4.91 -2.38
C LEU A 215 4.46 6.38 -2.03
N HIS A 216 3.98 7.16 -3.01
CA HIS A 216 3.60 8.55 -2.80
C HIS A 216 2.49 8.69 -1.75
N PHE A 217 1.42 7.90 -1.87
CA PHE A 217 0.36 7.84 -0.85
C PHE A 217 0.93 7.48 0.52
N THR A 218 1.75 6.44 0.59
CA THR A 218 2.30 5.92 1.84
C THR A 218 3.08 6.98 2.61
N LEU A 219 4.01 7.67 1.93
CA LEU A 219 4.79 8.71 2.59
C LEU A 219 3.94 9.93 2.97
N ARG A 220 2.98 10.35 2.13
CA ARG A 220 2.04 11.43 2.50
C ARG A 220 1.19 11.07 3.72
N PHE A 221 0.68 9.84 3.79
CA PHE A 221 -0.09 9.39 4.93
C PHE A 221 0.75 9.44 6.21
N ASP A 222 1.98 8.92 6.15
CA ASP A 222 2.87 8.87 7.30
C ASP A 222 3.34 10.28 7.74
N GLU A 223 3.60 11.20 6.80
CA GLU A 223 3.87 12.62 7.08
C GLU A 223 2.72 13.29 7.85
N LEU A 224 1.48 13.11 7.38
CA LEU A 224 0.29 13.64 8.05
C LEU A 224 0.07 13.00 9.43
N LYS A 225 0.31 11.68 9.55
CA LYS A 225 0.20 10.97 10.82
C LYS A 225 1.22 11.50 11.83
N MET A 226 2.47 11.71 11.45
CA MET A 226 3.52 12.19 12.34
C MET A 226 3.22 13.60 12.89
N THR A 227 2.53 14.43 12.11
CA THR A 227 2.14 15.78 12.50
C THR A 227 0.81 15.85 13.26
N THR A 228 0.14 14.70 13.46
CA THR A 228 -1.20 14.62 14.09
C THR A 228 -1.17 13.78 15.38
N PRO A 229 -0.69 14.33 16.52
CA PRO A 229 -0.59 13.60 17.78
C PRO A 229 -1.96 13.18 18.36
N ALA A 230 -3.05 13.82 17.94
CA ALA A 230 -4.40 13.49 18.37
C ALA A 230 -4.79 12.03 18.06
N ILE A 231 -4.28 11.44 16.97
CA ILE A 231 -4.62 10.07 16.53
C ILE A 231 -4.39 9.04 17.64
N GLN A 232 -3.20 9.07 18.26
CA GLN A 232 -2.88 8.11 19.33
C GLN A 232 -3.65 8.40 20.61
N ASN A 233 -3.86 9.68 20.94
CA ASN A 233 -4.57 10.10 22.14
C ASN A 233 -6.05 9.68 22.09
N ASP A 234 -6.71 9.94 20.98
CA ASP A 234 -8.13 9.63 20.76
C ASP A 234 -8.36 8.13 20.81
N PHE A 235 -7.53 7.35 20.12
CA PHE A 235 -7.64 5.89 20.14
C PHE A 235 -7.35 5.30 21.54
N SER A 236 -6.37 5.85 22.25
CA SER A 236 -6.05 5.43 23.62
C SER A 236 -7.18 5.76 24.60
N TYR A 237 -7.86 6.91 24.44
CA TYR A 237 -9.05 7.25 25.21
C TYR A 237 -10.20 6.29 24.91
N TYR A 238 -10.51 6.06 23.62
CA TYR A 238 -11.56 5.13 23.20
C TYR A 238 -11.39 3.73 23.82
N ARG A 239 -10.17 3.16 23.75
CA ARG A 239 -9.88 1.84 24.33
C ARG A 239 -10.12 1.80 25.85
N ARG A 240 -9.69 2.83 26.58
CA ARG A 240 -9.88 2.91 28.04
C ARG A 240 -11.37 3.03 28.39
N THR A 241 -12.11 3.85 27.66
CA THR A 241 -13.55 4.08 27.91
C THR A 241 -14.39 2.85 27.55
N LEU A 242 -14.13 2.21 26.40
CA LEU A 242 -14.79 0.97 25.99
C LEU A 242 -14.60 -0.16 27.01
N SER A 243 -13.39 -0.28 27.58
CA SER A 243 -13.10 -1.27 28.63
C SER A 243 -13.96 -1.04 29.88
N ARG A 244 -14.11 0.22 30.33
CA ARG A 244 -14.97 0.57 31.48
C ARG A 244 -16.45 0.31 31.20
N MET A 245 -16.95 0.67 30.03
CA MET A 245 -18.35 0.47 29.64
C MET A 245 -18.72 -1.03 29.62
N ARG A 246 -17.83 -1.89 29.14
CA ARG A 246 -18.03 -3.35 29.12
C ARG A 246 -18.09 -3.97 30.51
N ILE A 247 -17.37 -3.42 31.50
CA ILE A 247 -17.42 -3.88 32.89
C ILE A 247 -18.77 -3.51 33.54
N ASN A 248 -19.37 -2.39 33.12
CA ASN A 248 -20.63 -1.88 33.66
C ASN A 248 -21.89 -2.46 32.98
N ASN A 249 -21.76 -3.45 32.08
CA ASN A 249 -22.88 -4.09 31.36
C ASN A 249 -23.84 -3.14 30.62
N LEU A 250 -23.36 -1.96 30.20
CA LEU A 250 -24.13 -1.10 29.29
C LEU A 250 -24.16 -1.77 27.91
N PRO A 251 -25.34 -1.96 27.28
CA PRO A 251 -25.42 -2.57 25.96
C PRO A 251 -24.69 -1.67 24.97
N ALA A 252 -23.55 -2.16 24.51
CA ALA A 252 -22.70 -1.50 23.54
C ALA A 252 -23.32 -1.75 22.15
N GLU A 253 -24.39 -1.01 21.83
CA GLU A 253 -25.11 -1.16 20.57
C GLU A 253 -24.42 -0.40 19.44
N GLY A 254 -23.59 -1.11 18.68
CA GLY A 254 -23.09 -0.62 17.40
C GLY A 254 -22.40 -1.71 16.58
N GLU A 255 -22.91 -2.01 15.38
CA GLU A 255 -22.27 -2.92 14.39
C GLU A 255 -20.83 -2.50 14.02
N ASN A 256 -20.40 -1.29 14.40
CA ASN A 256 -19.09 -0.71 14.09
C ASN A 256 -18.05 -0.81 15.21
N GLU A 257 -18.35 -1.49 16.32
CA GLU A 257 -17.39 -1.60 17.43
C GLU A 257 -16.08 -2.31 17.06
N VAL A 258 -14.98 -1.80 17.61
CA VAL A 258 -13.67 -2.42 17.45
C VAL A 258 -13.52 -3.55 18.46
N ASN A 259 -13.41 -4.79 17.98
CA ASN A 259 -13.08 -5.95 18.82
C ASN A 259 -11.71 -5.75 19.51
N ASN A 260 -11.50 -6.31 20.69
CA ASN A 260 -10.27 -6.15 21.46
C ASN A 260 -9.01 -6.62 20.70
N GLU A 261 -9.10 -7.70 19.93
CA GLU A 261 -7.99 -8.15 19.07
C GLU A 261 -7.65 -7.13 17.98
N LEU A 262 -8.67 -6.64 17.27
CA LEU A 262 -8.51 -5.60 16.24
C LEU A 262 -7.96 -4.31 16.86
N ALA A 263 -8.41 -3.93 18.05
CA ALA A 263 -7.92 -2.75 18.75
C ALA A 263 -6.44 -2.86 19.11
N ASN A 264 -5.93 -4.05 19.46
CA ASN A 264 -4.51 -4.27 19.69
C ASN A 264 -3.70 -4.07 18.40
N ARG A 265 -4.18 -4.60 17.27
CA ARG A 265 -3.50 -4.43 15.97
C ARG A 265 -3.49 -2.96 15.51
N ILE A 266 -4.62 -2.26 15.66
CA ILE A 266 -4.70 -0.82 15.37
C ILE A 266 -3.76 -0.01 16.29
N SER A 267 -3.64 -0.39 17.56
CA SER A 267 -2.71 0.28 18.49
C SER A 267 -1.27 0.12 18.05
N LEU A 268 -0.86 -1.09 17.68
CA LEU A 268 0.49 -1.36 17.17
C LEU A 268 0.75 -0.60 15.87
N PHE A 269 -0.22 -0.59 14.96
CA PHE A 269 -0.15 0.17 13.71
C PHE A 269 0.14 1.65 13.99
N TYR A 270 -0.66 2.34 14.81
CA TYR A 270 -0.42 3.76 15.07
C TYR A 270 0.76 4.07 16.00
N ALA A 271 1.30 3.08 16.72
CA ALA A 271 2.49 3.25 17.55
C ALA A 271 3.75 3.48 16.71
N ASP A 272 3.85 2.86 15.53
CA ASP A 272 4.95 3.06 14.60
C ASP A 272 4.94 4.48 14.02
N ALA A 273 6.11 5.10 13.82
CA ALA A 273 6.21 6.45 13.26
C ALA A 273 5.65 6.53 11.82
N THR A 274 5.95 5.51 11.02
CA THR A 274 5.62 5.39 9.59
C THR A 274 4.81 4.10 9.32
N PRO A 275 3.53 4.07 9.75
CA PRO A 275 2.73 2.86 9.76
C PRO A 275 2.43 2.27 8.38
N MET A 276 2.18 3.12 7.37
CA MET A 276 1.93 2.65 6.01
C MET A 276 3.23 2.12 5.39
N LEU A 277 4.35 2.82 5.60
CA LEU A 277 5.64 2.40 5.06
C LEU A 277 6.11 1.08 5.67
N LYS A 278 5.95 0.91 6.99
CA LYS A 278 6.23 -0.38 7.64
C LYS A 278 5.37 -1.51 7.04
N THR A 279 4.08 -1.24 6.79
CA THR A 279 3.19 -2.23 6.17
C THR A 279 3.65 -2.61 4.76
N LEU A 280 4.15 -1.66 3.97
CA LEU A 280 4.75 -1.95 2.67
C LEU A 280 6.08 -2.70 2.79
N SER A 281 6.98 -2.30 3.69
CA SER A 281 8.25 -2.98 3.93
C SER A 281 8.05 -4.44 4.33
N ASP A 282 7.20 -4.70 5.32
CA ASP A 282 6.84 -6.05 5.76
C ASP A 282 6.19 -6.85 4.62
N GLY A 283 5.36 -6.18 3.81
CA GLY A 283 4.81 -6.73 2.57
C GLY A 283 5.89 -7.17 1.60
N THR A 284 6.79 -6.28 1.19
CA THR A 284 7.84 -6.59 0.21
C THR A 284 8.80 -7.67 0.73
N THR A 285 9.18 -7.65 2.01
CA THR A 285 9.98 -8.72 2.62
C THR A 285 9.25 -10.07 2.55
N LYS A 286 7.95 -10.08 2.85
CA LYS A 286 7.12 -11.29 2.74
C LYS A 286 6.99 -11.79 1.30
N PHE A 287 6.86 -10.90 0.32
CA PHE A 287 6.84 -11.27 -1.11
C PHE A 287 8.09 -12.05 -1.51
N VAL A 288 9.27 -11.53 -1.17
CA VAL A 288 10.55 -12.21 -1.46
C VAL A 288 10.66 -13.54 -0.72
N SER A 289 10.15 -13.59 0.52
CA SER A 289 10.18 -14.82 1.35
C SER A 289 9.29 -15.93 0.81
N GLU A 290 8.12 -15.58 0.26
CA GLU A 290 7.13 -16.53 -0.28
C GLU A 290 7.48 -17.00 -1.69
N ASN A 291 8.15 -16.16 -2.50
CA ASN A 291 8.53 -16.48 -3.87
C ASN A 291 9.98 -16.96 -3.97
N LYS A 292 10.30 -18.09 -3.34
CA LYS A 292 11.66 -18.67 -3.34
C LYS A 292 12.20 -19.02 -4.74
N ASN A 293 11.30 -19.14 -5.73
CA ASN A 293 11.68 -19.44 -7.11
C ASN A 293 12.17 -18.19 -7.84
N LEU A 294 11.82 -16.99 -7.37
CA LEU A 294 12.27 -15.73 -7.96
C LEU A 294 13.58 -15.29 -7.29
N PRO A 295 14.61 -14.95 -8.06
CA PRO A 295 15.81 -14.32 -7.52
C PRO A 295 15.47 -13.03 -6.77
N ILE A 296 16.04 -12.86 -5.57
CA ILE A 296 15.91 -11.62 -4.79
C ILE A 296 16.38 -10.40 -5.58
N GLU A 297 17.37 -10.61 -6.46
CA GLU A 297 17.95 -9.61 -7.34
C GLU A 297 16.90 -8.94 -8.21
N ASN A 298 15.90 -9.67 -8.72
CA ASN A 298 14.84 -9.07 -9.55
C ASN A 298 14.07 -7.99 -8.79
N THR A 299 13.75 -8.24 -7.52
CA THR A 299 13.04 -7.26 -6.68
C THR A 299 13.96 -6.11 -6.29
N THR A 300 15.18 -6.39 -5.84
CA THR A 300 16.11 -5.35 -5.38
C THR A 300 16.63 -4.49 -6.54
N ASP A 301 16.76 -5.06 -7.74
CA ASP A 301 17.16 -4.34 -8.95
C ASP A 301 16.03 -3.47 -9.47
N CYS A 302 14.77 -3.92 -9.36
CA CYS A 302 13.61 -3.07 -9.64
C CYS A 302 13.61 -1.83 -8.73
N LEU A 303 13.76 -2.03 -7.42
CA LEU A 303 13.77 -0.93 -6.45
C LEU A 303 14.96 0.03 -6.66
N SER A 304 16.16 -0.51 -6.89
CA SER A 304 17.36 0.33 -7.12
C SER A 304 17.31 1.06 -8.46
N THR A 305 16.80 0.44 -9.52
CA THR A 305 16.60 1.10 -10.83
C THR A 305 15.61 2.26 -10.71
N MET A 306 14.48 2.06 -10.01
CA MET A 306 13.52 3.16 -9.77
C MET A 306 14.13 4.30 -8.94
N ALA A 307 14.97 3.98 -7.94
CA ALA A 307 15.67 4.99 -7.15
C ALA A 307 16.59 5.83 -8.04
N THR A 308 17.39 5.16 -8.88
CA THR A 308 18.32 5.81 -9.81
C THR A 308 17.59 6.64 -10.85
N VAL A 309 16.48 6.13 -11.42
CA VAL A 309 15.67 6.91 -12.38
C VAL A 309 15.10 8.17 -11.73
N CYS A 310 14.55 8.07 -10.51
CA CYS A 310 14.06 9.25 -9.79
C CYS A 310 15.19 10.25 -9.50
N LYS A 311 16.36 9.78 -9.07
CA LYS A 311 17.55 10.62 -8.86
C LYS A 311 17.95 11.34 -10.15
N VAL A 312 18.17 10.61 -11.25
CA VAL A 312 18.61 11.15 -12.55
C VAL A 312 17.59 12.17 -13.09
N MET A 313 16.30 11.88 -12.95
CA MET A 313 15.21 12.79 -13.33
C MET A 313 15.21 14.11 -12.54
N LEU A 314 15.67 14.09 -11.29
CA LEU A 314 15.72 15.26 -10.41
C LEU A 314 17.03 16.05 -10.52
N GLU A 315 18.16 15.37 -10.76
CA GLU A 315 19.48 15.98 -10.92
C GLU A 315 19.67 16.62 -12.30
N THR A 316 19.09 16.02 -13.34
CA THR A 316 19.30 16.43 -14.74
C THR A 316 18.33 17.56 -15.14
N PRO A 317 18.80 18.78 -15.43
CA PRO A 317 17.92 19.92 -15.75
C PRO A 317 17.04 19.66 -16.99
N GLU A 318 17.54 18.92 -17.96
CA GLU A 318 16.81 18.59 -19.19
C GLU A 318 15.57 17.76 -18.89
N TYR A 319 15.64 16.77 -17.99
CA TYR A 319 14.48 15.99 -17.57
C TYR A 319 13.57 16.79 -16.67
N ARG A 320 14.13 17.60 -15.78
CA ARG A 320 13.35 18.49 -14.91
C ARG A 320 12.51 19.50 -15.69
N SER A 321 13.02 19.98 -16.82
CA SER A 321 12.29 20.89 -17.71
C SER A 321 11.12 20.25 -18.46
N ARG A 322 11.04 18.91 -18.51
CA ARG A 322 9.93 18.17 -19.13
C ARG A 322 8.73 18.02 -18.22
N PHE A 323 8.87 18.29 -16.92
CA PHE A 323 7.74 18.22 -15.99
C PHE A 323 6.79 19.38 -16.23
N THR A 324 5.53 19.06 -16.42
CA THR A 324 4.47 20.06 -16.60
C THR A 324 3.92 20.50 -15.25
N SER A 325 3.87 19.57 -14.29
CA SER A 325 3.31 19.80 -12.96
C SER A 325 4.38 20.12 -11.92
N GLU A 326 4.11 21.11 -11.07
CA GLU A 326 4.94 21.44 -9.90
C GLU A 326 4.90 20.32 -8.84
N GLU A 327 3.88 19.45 -8.85
CA GLU A 327 3.78 18.31 -7.91
C GLU A 327 4.67 17.13 -8.30
N THR A 328 5.19 17.09 -9.54
CA THR A 328 5.99 15.98 -10.04
C THR A 328 7.34 15.88 -9.32
N VAL A 329 7.96 17.00 -8.94
CA VAL A 329 9.22 16.98 -8.16
C VAL A 329 9.00 16.42 -6.75
N PRO A 330 8.06 16.93 -5.93
CA PRO A 330 7.70 16.33 -4.64
C PRO A 330 7.22 14.87 -4.74
N PHE A 331 6.63 14.47 -5.86
CA PHE A 331 6.26 13.09 -6.15
C PHE A 331 7.51 12.21 -6.31
N CYS A 332 8.43 12.57 -7.21
CA CYS A 332 9.67 11.83 -7.45
C CYS A 332 10.56 11.73 -6.20
N LEU A 333 10.63 12.80 -5.38
CA LEU A 333 11.38 12.79 -4.12
C LEU A 333 10.81 11.74 -3.14
N ARG A 334 9.48 11.67 -3.02
CA ARG A 334 8.80 10.66 -2.19
C ARG A 334 9.03 9.25 -2.72
N VAL A 335 8.85 9.05 -4.03
CA VAL A 335 9.06 7.74 -4.66
C VAL A 335 10.49 7.26 -4.43
N MET A 336 11.49 8.13 -4.65
CA MET A 336 12.91 7.85 -4.41
C MET A 336 13.15 7.39 -2.96
N VAL A 337 12.68 8.14 -1.97
CA VAL A 337 12.85 7.77 -0.55
C VAL A 337 12.11 6.48 -0.19
N GLY A 338 10.90 6.30 -0.73
CA GLY A 338 10.10 5.09 -0.54
C GLY A 338 10.82 3.84 -1.03
N VAL A 339 11.32 3.83 -2.27
CA VAL A 339 12.04 2.68 -2.82
C VAL A 339 13.38 2.43 -2.14
N ILE A 340 14.07 3.48 -1.67
CA ILE A 340 15.31 3.36 -0.89
C ILE A 340 15.04 2.62 0.41
N ILE A 341 13.99 3.00 1.13
CA ILE A 341 13.64 2.35 2.41
C ILE A 341 13.22 0.90 2.15
N LEU A 342 12.39 0.62 1.14
CA LEU A 342 12.03 -0.75 0.79
C LEU A 342 13.26 -1.59 0.43
N TYR A 343 14.19 -1.05 -0.36
CA TYR A 343 15.44 -1.73 -0.71
C TYR A 343 16.26 -2.05 0.54
N ASP A 344 16.35 -1.12 1.49
CA ASP A 344 17.09 -1.31 2.74
C ASP A 344 16.53 -2.46 3.60
N TYR A 345 15.22 -2.69 3.56
CA TYR A 345 14.59 -3.81 4.27
C TYR A 345 14.76 -5.16 3.57
N VAL A 346 14.73 -5.15 2.23
CA VAL A 346 14.72 -6.38 1.41
C VAL A 346 16.13 -6.87 1.13
N HIS A 347 17.05 -5.97 0.78
CA HIS A 347 18.39 -6.33 0.36
C HIS A 347 19.24 -6.82 1.55
N PRO A 348 19.98 -7.94 1.45
CA PRO A 348 20.66 -8.56 2.60
C PRO A 348 21.68 -7.65 3.31
N VAL A 349 22.37 -6.79 2.55
CA VAL A 349 23.35 -5.83 3.10
C VAL A 349 22.80 -4.42 3.27
N GLY A 350 21.52 -4.19 2.93
CA GLY A 350 20.89 -2.88 3.00
C GLY A 350 21.28 -1.91 1.89
N ALA A 351 20.73 -0.69 1.98
CA ALA A 351 20.95 0.42 1.05
C ALA A 351 22.22 1.24 1.32
N PHE A 352 22.85 1.03 2.48
CA PHE A 352 23.97 1.85 2.98
C PHE A 352 25.35 1.21 2.82
N ALA A 353 25.40 -0.07 2.46
CA ALA A 353 26.64 -0.79 2.19
C ALA A 353 27.30 -0.29 0.90
N LYS A 354 28.64 -0.38 0.83
CA LYS A 354 29.41 0.00 -0.38
C LYS A 354 29.07 -0.84 -1.61
N SER A 355 28.57 -2.05 -1.41
CA SER A 355 28.13 -2.97 -2.47
C SER A 355 26.67 -2.75 -2.88
N SER A 356 25.97 -1.78 -2.28
CA SER A 356 24.60 -1.44 -2.70
C SER A 356 24.61 -0.81 -4.09
N LYS A 357 23.59 -1.12 -4.88
CA LYS A 357 23.34 -0.48 -6.19
C LYS A 357 22.76 0.94 -6.07
N ILE A 358 22.41 1.38 -4.85
CA ILE A 358 21.83 2.70 -4.61
C ILE A 358 22.94 3.71 -4.29
N ASP A 359 23.02 4.77 -5.10
CA ASP A 359 23.85 5.95 -4.78
C ASP A 359 23.19 6.81 -3.69
N MET A 360 23.38 6.38 -2.44
CA MET A 360 22.80 7.06 -1.28
C MET A 360 23.30 8.50 -1.12
N LYS A 361 24.56 8.79 -1.51
CA LYS A 361 25.12 10.15 -1.40
C LYS A 361 24.43 11.09 -2.39
N GLY A 362 24.27 10.65 -3.65
CA GLY A 362 23.51 11.39 -4.66
C GLY A 362 22.07 11.61 -4.22
N CYS A 363 21.38 10.56 -3.76
CA CYS A 363 19.98 10.67 -3.31
C CYS A 363 19.80 11.67 -2.16
N ILE A 364 20.68 11.67 -1.15
CA ILE A 364 20.60 12.64 -0.04
C ILE A 364 20.95 14.05 -0.51
N LYS A 365 21.89 14.20 -1.45
CA LYS A 365 22.23 15.49 -2.03
C LYS A 365 21.01 16.10 -2.75
N VAL A 366 20.32 15.32 -3.58
CA VAL A 366 19.09 15.73 -4.27
C VAL A 366 18.02 16.22 -3.29
N LEU A 367 17.87 15.55 -2.13
CA LEU A 367 16.97 15.99 -1.07
C LEU A 367 17.43 17.32 -0.45
N LYS A 368 18.72 17.48 -0.14
CA LYS A 368 19.27 18.70 0.46
C LYS A 368 19.26 19.91 -0.46
N ASP A 369 19.23 19.70 -1.78
CA ASP A 369 19.11 20.76 -2.78
C ASP A 369 17.68 21.34 -2.85
N GLN A 370 16.70 20.74 -2.16
CA GLN A 370 15.32 21.25 -2.07
C GLN A 370 15.11 22.17 -0.85
N PRO A 371 14.02 22.97 -0.84
CA PRO A 371 13.69 23.79 0.33
C PRO A 371 13.53 22.93 1.60
N PRO A 372 14.22 23.26 2.72
CA PRO A 372 14.27 22.41 3.91
C PRO A 372 12.89 22.00 4.44
N ASN A 373 11.95 22.94 4.47
CA ASN A 373 10.59 22.71 4.97
C ASN A 373 9.81 21.66 4.17
N SER A 374 10.17 21.43 2.90
CA SER A 374 9.46 20.50 2.02
C SER A 374 9.96 19.05 2.09
N VAL A 375 11.19 18.84 2.57
CA VAL A 375 11.88 17.54 2.57
C VAL A 375 12.22 17.02 3.96
N GLU A 376 12.05 17.80 5.02
CA GLU A 376 12.37 17.39 6.38
C GLU A 376 11.64 16.10 6.80
N GLY A 377 10.38 15.92 6.38
CA GLY A 377 9.64 14.67 6.59
C GLY A 377 10.31 13.46 5.93
N LEU A 378 10.85 13.63 4.73
CA LEU A 378 11.54 12.59 3.97
C LEU A 378 12.92 12.26 4.57
N LEU A 379 13.65 13.28 5.03
CA LEU A 379 14.91 13.09 5.75
C LEU A 379 14.68 12.34 7.08
N ASN A 380 13.60 12.66 7.79
CA ASN A 380 13.21 11.94 9.00
C ASN A 380 12.79 10.50 8.72
N ALA A 381 12.12 10.23 7.59
CA ALA A 381 11.83 8.87 7.17
C ALA A 381 13.14 8.07 6.97
N LEU A 382 14.15 8.65 6.32
CA LEU A 382 15.47 8.04 6.19
C LEU A 382 16.20 7.88 7.53
N ARG A 383 16.08 8.81 8.48
CA ARG A 383 16.75 8.74 9.78
C ARG A 383 16.17 7.65 10.69
N TYR A 384 14.86 7.50 10.69
CA TYR A 384 14.16 6.72 11.72
C TYR A 384 13.53 5.42 11.22
N THR A 385 13.29 5.28 9.91
CA THR A 385 12.63 4.09 9.35
C THR A 385 13.62 3.12 8.71
N THR A 386 14.83 3.55 8.35
CA THR A 386 15.82 2.64 7.76
C THR A 386 16.35 1.62 8.76
N LYS A 387 16.67 0.43 8.27
CA LYS A 387 17.18 -0.70 9.05
C LYS A 387 18.70 -0.62 9.27
N HIS A 388 19.47 -0.29 8.23
CA HIS A 388 20.94 -0.41 8.25
C HIS A 388 21.69 0.92 8.40
N LEU A 389 21.00 2.06 8.56
CA LEU A 389 21.66 3.37 8.72
C LEU A 389 22.61 3.40 9.93
N ASN A 390 22.22 2.76 11.03
CA ASN A 390 22.98 2.80 12.27
C ASN A 390 24.12 1.76 12.34
N ASP A 391 24.24 0.88 11.35
CA ASP A 391 25.26 -0.18 11.31
C ASP A 391 26.68 0.40 11.29
N GLU A 392 27.64 -0.34 11.87
CA GLU A 392 29.06 0.06 11.89
C GLU A 392 29.67 0.11 10.48
N SER A 393 29.16 -0.70 9.56
CA SER A 393 29.57 -0.76 8.15
C SER A 393 29.15 0.47 7.34
N THR A 394 28.16 1.24 7.82
CA THR A 394 27.60 2.39 7.12
C THR A 394 28.57 3.57 7.09
N ASN A 395 28.73 4.17 5.90
CA ASN A 395 29.68 5.25 5.66
C ASN A 395 29.41 6.47 6.58
N LYS A 396 30.43 6.89 7.35
CA LYS A 396 30.36 8.05 8.25
C LYS A 396 29.92 9.34 7.57
N THR A 397 30.27 9.52 6.28
CA THR A 397 29.83 10.67 5.49
C THR A 397 28.31 10.70 5.34
N ILE A 398 27.69 9.55 5.04
CA ILE A 398 26.24 9.44 4.89
C ILE A 398 25.55 9.73 6.23
N LYS A 399 26.09 9.18 7.34
CA LYS A 399 25.59 9.49 8.69
C LYS A 399 25.66 10.99 8.98
N SER A 400 26.77 11.66 8.66
CA SER A 400 26.92 13.10 8.84
C SER A 400 26.01 13.91 7.91
N MET A 401 25.62 13.39 6.74
CA MET A 401 24.66 14.06 5.86
C MET A 401 23.22 13.95 6.39
N LEU A 402 22.91 12.91 7.15
CA LEU A 402 21.60 12.72 7.78
C LEU A 402 21.54 13.20 9.23
N GLN A 403 22.64 13.69 9.80
CA GLN A 403 22.62 14.53 11.00
C GLN A 403 22.30 15.96 10.57
#